data_AF-A0A9Q0V0I9-F1
#
_entry.id   AF-A0A9Q0V0I9-F1
#
_cell.length_a   1.000
_cell.length_b   1.000
_cell.length_c   1.000
_cell.angle_alpha   90.00
_cell.angle_beta   90.00
_cell.angle_gamma   90.00
#
_symmetry.space_group_name_H-M   'P 1'
#
loop_
_entity.id
_entity.type
_entity.pdbx_description
1 polymer ?
#
loop_
_entity_poly.entity_id
_entity_poly.type
_entity_poly.pdbx_seq_one_letter_code
_entity_poly.pdbx_strand_id
1 'polypeptide(L)'
;MARILSLLRRLYLTVYNWAVFLGWSQVLFLAVKTLKDSGHEHVYNAVEKPLQLAQTAAVLEILHGLVGLVRSPITATLPQIGSRLYLTWVILYSVPEIQSHFLVTSLVISWSITEAISGILSLE
;
A
#
# COMPACT_ATOMS: atom_id res chain seq x y z
N MET A 1 -9.94 -11.46 -31.37
CA MET A 1 -10.36 -10.52 -30.30
C MET A 1 -9.93 -10.96 -28.90
N ALA A 2 -10.21 -12.19 -28.47
CA ALA A 2 -9.85 -12.67 -27.11
C ALA A 2 -8.35 -12.53 -26.75
N ARG A 3 -7.44 -12.75 -27.70
CA ARG A 3 -5.98 -12.64 -27.48
C ARG A 3 -5.50 -11.19 -27.21
N ILE A 4 -6.15 -10.21 -27.83
CA ILE A 4 -5.82 -8.78 -27.63
C ILE A 4 -6.31 -8.34 -26.25
N LEU A 5 -7.53 -8.74 -25.87
CA LEU A 5 -8.08 -8.48 -24.53
C LEU A 5 -7.23 -9.10 -23.42
N SER A 6 -6.73 -10.32 -23.60
CA SER A 6 -5.82 -10.94 -22.63
C SER A 6 -4.48 -10.23 -22.51
N LEU A 7 -3.95 -9.70 -23.63
CA LEU A 7 -2.70 -8.94 -23.62
C LEU A 7 -2.88 -7.58 -22.94
N LEU A 8 -3.98 -6.88 -23.21
CA LEU A 8 -4.32 -5.61 -22.56
C LEU A 8 -4.49 -5.79 -21.05
N ARG A 9 -5.18 -6.85 -20.61
CA ARG A 9 -5.31 -7.18 -19.19
C ARG A 9 -3.96 -7.44 -18.53
N ARG A 10 -3.08 -8.21 -19.18
CA ARG A 10 -1.73 -8.49 -18.67
C ARG A 10 -0.91 -7.21 -18.54
N LEU A 11 -0.90 -6.38 -19.58
CA LEU A 11 -0.16 -5.12 -19.59
C LEU A 11 -0.67 -4.14 -18.53
N TYR A 12 -2.00 -4.03 -18.39
CA TYR A 12 -2.63 -3.24 -17.34
C TYR A 12 -2.20 -3.69 -15.94
N LEU A 13 -2.30 -4.99 -15.64
CA LEU A 13 -1.91 -5.54 -14.33
C LEU A 13 -0.41 -5.36 -14.06
N THR A 14 0.45 -5.55 -15.06
CA THR A 14 1.88 -5.31 -14.91
C THR A 14 2.18 -3.84 -14.59
N VAL A 15 1.62 -2.89 -15.35
CA VAL A 15 1.81 -1.45 -15.09
C VAL A 15 1.27 -1.08 -13.72
N TYR A 16 0.12 -1.63 -13.34
CA TYR A 16 -0.49 -1.42 -12.04
C TYR A 16 0.41 -1.92 -10.89
N ASN A 17 0.91 -3.16 -10.95
CA ASN A 17 1.79 -3.72 -9.93
C ASN A 17 3.10 -2.91 -9.79
N TRP A 18 3.66 -2.42 -10.90
CA TRP A 18 4.80 -1.51 -10.88
C TRP A 18 4.49 -0.17 -10.21
N ALA A 19 3.32 0.41 -10.48
CA ALA A 19 2.90 1.66 -9.84
C ALA A 19 2.73 1.48 -8.32
N VAL A 20 2.13 0.37 -7.89
CA VAL A 20 1.97 0.02 -6.47
C VAL A 20 3.33 -0.16 -5.80
N PHE A 21 4.24 -0.91 -6.42
CA PHE A 21 5.60 -1.11 -5.92
C PHE A 21 6.35 0.22 -5.74
N LEU A 22 6.30 1.10 -6.74
CA LEU A 22 6.93 2.42 -6.67
C LEU A 22 6.28 3.30 -5.59
N GLY A 23 4.96 3.21 -5.42
CA GLY A 23 4.23 3.91 -4.37
C GLY A 23 4.71 3.53 -2.96
N TRP A 24 4.78 2.23 -2.66
CA TRP A 24 5.29 1.74 -1.36
C TRP A 24 6.78 2.02 -1.16
N SER A 25 7.59 1.93 -2.20
CA SER A 25 9.01 2.31 -2.16
C SER A 25 9.19 3.81 -1.85
N GLN A 26 8.34 4.67 -2.41
CA GLN A 26 8.33 6.09 -2.09
C GLN A 26 7.94 6.35 -0.64
N VAL A 27 6.93 5.65 -0.10
CA VAL A 27 6.56 5.73 1.32
C VAL A 27 7.75 5.35 2.19
N LEU A 28 8.43 4.24 1.90
CA LEU A 28 9.59 3.78 2.65
C LEU A 28 10.74 4.80 2.60
N PHE A 29 11.04 5.33 1.41
CA PHE A 29 12.11 6.30 1.24
C PHE A 29 11.84 7.58 2.04
N LEU A 30 10.62 8.09 1.99
CA LEU A 30 10.22 9.26 2.77
C LEU A 30 10.23 8.97 4.28
N ALA A 31 9.78 7.79 4.70
CA ALA A 31 9.81 7.37 6.10
C ALA A 31 11.26 7.38 6.65
N VAL A 32 12.19 6.74 5.93
CA VAL A 32 13.60 6.63 6.33
C VAL A 32 14.30 7.98 6.27
N LYS A 33 14.05 8.78 5.22
CA LYS A 33 14.65 10.10 5.07
C LYS A 33 14.23 11.03 6.20
N THR A 34 12.93 11.15 6.45
CA THR A 34 12.41 12.05 7.50
C THR A 34 12.81 11.57 8.89
N LEU A 35 12.90 10.25 9.11
CA LEU A 35 13.39 9.69 10.37
C LEU A 35 14.84 10.12 10.64
N LYS A 36 15.68 10.12 9.61
CA LYS A 36 17.10 10.51 9.71
C LYS A 36 17.30 12.02 9.86
N ASP A 37 16.50 12.83 9.17
CA ASP A 37 16.68 14.29 9.09
C ASP A 37 15.96 15.06 10.22
N SER A 38 14.77 14.60 10.66
CA SER A 38 13.87 15.42 11.50
C SER A 38 13.28 14.67 12.70
N GLY A 39 13.67 13.41 12.91
CA GLY A 39 13.17 12.59 14.00
C GLY A 39 11.76 12.04 13.77
N HIS A 40 11.25 11.30 14.75
CA HIS A 40 10.11 10.40 14.60
C HIS A 40 8.77 11.15 14.51
N GLU A 41 8.70 12.36 15.06
CA GLU A 41 7.50 13.18 15.13
C GLU A 41 7.06 13.73 13.76
N HIS A 42 8.01 13.95 12.84
CA HIS A 42 7.73 14.53 11.52
C HIS A 42 7.54 13.47 10.44
N VAL A 43 7.85 12.20 10.73
CA VAL A 43 7.76 11.10 9.76
C VAL A 43 6.34 11.00 9.24
N TYR A 44 5.35 10.95 10.14
CA TYR A 44 3.97 10.73 9.75
C TYR A 44 3.43 11.79 8.80
N ASN A 45 3.76 13.06 9.04
CA ASN A 45 3.31 14.18 8.19
C ASN A 45 3.88 14.10 6.76
N ALA A 46 5.10 13.56 6.61
CA ALA A 46 5.71 13.34 5.30
C ALA A 46 5.18 12.10 4.57
N VAL A 47 4.81 11.04 5.32
CA VAL A 47 4.35 9.77 4.74
C VAL A 47 2.84 9.65 4.63
N GLU A 48 2.04 10.51 5.25
CA GLU A 48 0.58 10.41 5.28
C GLU A 48 -0.01 10.35 3.85
N LYS A 49 0.32 11.34 3.01
CA LYS A 49 -0.18 11.40 1.63
C LYS A 49 0.19 10.17 0.79
N PRO A 50 1.48 9.75 0.71
CA PRO A 50 1.83 8.57 -0.06
C PRO A 50 1.31 7.28 0.58
N LEU A 51 1.16 7.20 1.91
CA LEU A 51 0.58 6.04 2.61
C LEU A 51 -0.92 5.90 2.29
N GLN A 52 -1.68 7.00 2.32
CA GLN A 52 -3.10 6.97 1.94
C GLN A 52 -3.27 6.55 0.48
N LEU A 53 -2.45 7.08 -0.43
CA LEU A 53 -2.48 6.67 -1.84
C LEU A 53 -2.17 5.17 -2.00
N ALA A 54 -1.11 4.67 -1.33
CA ALA A 54 -0.75 3.26 -1.37
C ALA A 54 -1.85 2.35 -0.80
N GLN A 55 -2.51 2.76 0.28
CA GLN A 55 -3.65 2.04 0.87
C GLN A 55 -4.88 2.05 -0.05
N THR A 56 -5.18 3.16 -0.73
CA THR A 56 -6.27 3.20 -1.71
C THR A 56 -5.99 2.31 -2.93
N ALA A 57 -4.72 2.14 -3.32
CA ALA A 57 -4.36 1.17 -4.34
C ALA A 57 -4.64 -0.27 -3.86
N ALA A 58 -4.38 -0.62 -2.60
CA ALA A 58 -4.75 -1.95 -2.08
C ALA A 58 -6.27 -2.22 -2.19
N VAL A 59 -7.13 -1.20 -2.11
CA VAL A 59 -8.59 -1.35 -2.36
C VAL A 59 -8.89 -1.69 -3.83
N LEU A 60 -8.17 -1.06 -4.77
CA LEU A 60 -8.34 -1.36 -6.20
C LEU A 60 -7.98 -2.81 -6.52
N GLU A 61 -7.02 -3.43 -5.82
CA GLU A 61 -6.73 -4.86 -5.97
C GLU A 61 -7.91 -5.75 -5.54
N ILE A 62 -8.59 -5.41 -4.46
CA ILE A 62 -9.81 -6.13 -4.02
C ILE A 62 -10.89 -5.99 -5.08
N LEU A 63 -11.06 -4.79 -5.66
CA LEU A 63 -12.01 -4.56 -6.74
C LEU A 63 -11.65 -5.37 -7.99
N HIS A 64 -10.37 -5.47 -8.35
CA HIS A 64 -9.91 -6.36 -9.43
C HIS A 64 -10.24 -7.82 -9.14
N GLY A 65 -10.14 -8.28 -7.89
CA GLY A 65 -10.60 -9.59 -7.46
C GLY A 65 -12.12 -9.75 -7.63
N LEU A 66 -12.91 -8.79 -7.14
CA LEU A 66 -14.39 -8.81 -7.17
C LEU A 66 -14.97 -8.81 -8.58
N VAL A 67 -14.37 -8.06 -9.49
CA VAL A 67 -14.78 -8.00 -10.90
C VAL A 67 -14.33 -9.26 -11.68
N GLY A 68 -13.58 -10.19 -11.06
CA GLY A 68 -13.06 -11.39 -11.71
C GLY A 68 -11.86 -11.11 -12.62
N LEU A 69 -11.26 -9.93 -12.48
CA LEU A 69 -10.06 -9.47 -13.19
C LEU A 69 -8.79 -10.17 -12.67
N VAL A 70 -8.82 -10.83 -11.51
CA VAL A 70 -7.81 -11.77 -11.00
C VAL A 70 -8.51 -12.87 -10.18
N ARG A 71 -8.05 -14.13 -10.27
CA ARG A 71 -8.50 -15.21 -9.37
C ARG A 71 -7.74 -15.07 -8.04
N SER A 72 -8.24 -14.24 -7.13
CA SER A 72 -7.73 -14.17 -5.76
C SER A 72 -8.85 -14.55 -4.78
N PRO A 73 -8.57 -15.27 -3.68
CA PRO A 73 -9.56 -15.55 -2.63
C PRO A 73 -9.95 -14.27 -1.88
N ILE A 74 -10.91 -13.55 -2.46
CA ILE A 74 -11.39 -12.22 -2.02
C ILE A 74 -11.84 -12.21 -0.56
N THR A 75 -12.47 -13.28 -0.11
CA THR A 75 -12.94 -13.44 1.28
C THR A 75 -11.82 -13.44 2.30
N ALA A 76 -10.60 -13.84 1.91
CA ALA A 76 -9.43 -13.80 2.79
C ALA A 76 -8.71 -12.44 2.74
N THR A 77 -8.66 -11.78 1.57
CA THR A 77 -7.96 -10.51 1.39
C THR A 77 -8.75 -9.30 1.90
N LEU A 78 -10.08 -9.36 1.88
CA LEU A 78 -10.96 -8.29 2.38
C LEU A 78 -10.71 -7.91 3.85
N PRO A 79 -10.76 -8.85 4.83
CA PRO A 79 -10.44 -8.53 6.22
C PRO A 79 -8.99 -8.08 6.41
N GLN A 80 -8.08 -8.61 5.58
CA GLN A 80 -6.64 -8.41 5.71
C GLN A 80 -6.19 -7.01 5.26
N ILE A 81 -6.82 -6.45 4.24
CA ILE A 81 -6.59 -5.06 3.79
C ILE A 81 -7.52 -4.10 4.56
N GLY A 82 -8.76 -4.51 4.84
CA GLY A 82 -9.71 -3.73 5.64
C GLY A 82 -9.20 -3.38 7.03
N SER A 83 -8.51 -4.32 7.71
CA SER A 83 -7.88 -4.05 9.00
C SER A 83 -6.79 -2.96 8.93
N ARG A 84 -6.02 -2.91 7.83
CA ARG A 84 -4.96 -1.91 7.62
C ARG A 84 -5.53 -0.54 7.26
N LEU A 85 -6.58 -0.51 6.44
CA LEU A 85 -7.33 0.71 6.14
C LEU A 85 -7.96 1.28 7.40
N TYR A 86 -8.53 0.44 8.26
CA TYR A 86 -9.08 0.88 9.54
C TYR A 86 -7.99 1.52 10.43
N LEU A 87 -6.83 0.89 10.55
CA LEU A 87 -5.72 1.44 11.33
C LEU A 87 -5.21 2.78 10.78
N THR A 88 -5.11 2.92 9.46
CA THR A 88 -4.60 4.14 8.81
C THR A 88 -5.63 5.27 8.77
N TRP A 89 -6.86 5.00 8.36
CA TRP A 89 -7.90 6.01 8.19
C TRP A 89 -8.74 6.27 9.44
N VAL A 90 -8.93 5.30 10.32
CA VAL A 90 -9.76 5.51 11.52
C VAL A 90 -8.88 5.85 12.71
N ILE A 91 -7.82 5.09 12.97
CA ILE A 91 -6.99 5.30 14.16
C ILE A 91 -5.97 6.41 13.93
N LEU A 92 -5.10 6.25 12.93
CA LEU A 92 -4.01 7.19 12.71
C LEU A 92 -4.50 8.57 12.25
N TYR A 93 -5.53 8.65 11.41
CA TYR A 93 -6.10 9.93 10.98
C TYR A 93 -6.91 10.62 12.10
N SER A 94 -7.68 9.87 12.92
CA SER A 94 -8.53 10.50 13.95
C SER A 94 -7.76 10.88 15.22
N VAL A 95 -6.61 10.24 15.50
CA VAL A 95 -5.84 10.49 16.73
C VAL A 95 -4.40 10.91 16.40
N PRO A 96 -4.18 12.22 16.17
CA PRO A 96 -2.85 12.74 15.81
C PRO A 96 -1.81 12.57 16.92
N GLU A 97 -2.22 12.45 18.19
CA GLU A 97 -1.30 12.22 19.32
C GLU A 97 -0.58 10.87 19.25
N ILE A 98 -1.14 9.88 18.55
CA ILE A 98 -0.52 8.55 18.40
C ILE A 98 0.55 8.58 17.30
N GLN A 99 0.48 9.54 16.36
CA GLN A 99 1.38 9.63 15.20
C GLN A 99 2.84 9.90 15.57
N SER A 100 3.09 10.52 16.73
CA SER A 100 4.44 10.82 17.23
C SER A 100 5.14 9.60 17.88
N HIS A 101 4.41 8.52 18.16
CA HIS A 101 4.99 7.34 18.77
C HIS A 101 5.86 6.55 17.78
N PHE A 102 7.04 6.13 18.24
CA PHE A 102 7.98 5.32 17.45
C PHE A 102 7.35 4.04 16.86
N LEU A 103 6.33 3.49 17.53
CA LEU A 103 5.60 2.30 17.09
C LEU A 103 4.92 2.52 15.74
N VAL A 104 4.39 3.72 15.48
CA VAL A 104 3.74 4.07 14.21
C VAL A 104 4.77 4.08 13.08
N THR A 105 5.93 4.70 13.31
CA THR A 105 7.03 4.72 12.33
C THR A 105 7.52 3.31 12.01
N SER A 106 7.67 2.44 13.01
CA SER A 106 8.06 1.04 12.80
C SER A 106 7.02 0.25 12.00
N LEU A 107 5.72 0.46 12.31
CA LEU A 107 4.62 -0.17 11.60
C LEU A 107 4.57 0.23 10.12
N VAL A 108 4.71 1.53 9.83
CA VAL A 108 4.72 2.05 8.44
C VAL A 108 5.91 1.50 7.65
N ILE A 109 7.10 1.44 8.26
CA ILE A 109 8.29 0.85 7.63
C ILE A 109 8.06 -0.63 7.36
N SER A 110 7.55 -1.38 8.35
CA SER A 110 7.26 -2.80 8.20
C SER A 110 6.27 -3.05 7.07
N TRP A 111 5.17 -2.31 7.01
CA TRP A 111 4.18 -2.44 5.94
C TRP A 111 4.75 -2.08 4.58
N SER A 112 5.54 -1.02 4.48
CA SER A 112 6.14 -0.62 3.21
C SER A 112 7.08 -1.70 2.66
N ILE A 113 7.83 -2.37 3.54
CA ILE A 113 8.70 -3.50 3.16
C ILE A 113 7.87 -4.70 2.71
N THR A 114 6.86 -5.09 3.49
CA THR A 114 6.00 -6.24 3.15
C THR A 114 5.33 -6.04 1.79
N GLU A 115 4.75 -4.87 1.54
CA GLU A 115 4.04 -4.58 0.31
C GLU A 115 4.98 -4.41 -0.89
N ALA A 116 6.18 -3.86 -0.70
CA ALA A 116 7.20 -3.83 -1.74
C ALA A 116 7.60 -5.25 -2.19
N ILE A 117 7.74 -6.18 -1.25
CA ILE A 117 8.04 -7.60 -1.54
C ILE A 117 6.87 -8.27 -2.25
N SER A 118 5.63 -8.04 -1.78
CA SER A 118 4.42 -8.57 -2.43
C SER A 118 4.25 -8.06 -3.86
N GLY A 119 4.54 -6.77 -4.10
CA GLY A 119 4.55 -6.17 -5.43
C GLY A 119 5.55 -6.86 -6.37
N ILE A 120 6.76 -7.17 -5.89
CA ILE A 120 7.77 -7.90 -6.66
C ILE A 120 7.30 -9.33 -7.00
N LEU A 121 6.82 -10.08 -6.02
CA LEU A 121 6.36 -11.46 -6.20
C LEU A 121 5.15 -11.56 -7.15
N SER A 122 4.35 -10.50 -7.26
CA SER A 122 3.21 -10.45 -8.18
C SER A 122 3.59 -10.18 -9.65
N LEU A 123 4.88 -9.94 -9.93
CA LEU A 123 5.41 -9.73 -11.29
C LEU A 123 6.00 -11.01 -11.91
N GLU A 124 6.29 -12.03 -11.11
CA GLU A 124 6.75 -13.36 -11.56
C GLU A 124 5.57 -14.28 -11.98
#